data_AF-A0A8B8WDC2-F1
#
_entry.id   AF-A0A8B8WDC2-F1
#
_cell.length_a   1.000
_cell.length_b   1.000
_cell.length_c   1.000
_cell.angle_alpha   90.00
_cell.angle_beta   90.00
_cell.angle_gamma   90.00
#
_symmetry.space_group_name_H-M   'P 1'
#
loop_
_entity.id
_entity.type
_entity.pdbx_description
1 polymer ?
#
loop_
_entity_poly.entity_id
_entity_poly.type
_entity_poly.pdbx_seq_one_letter_code
_entity_poly.pdbx_strand_id
1 'polypeptide(L)'
;MADNLPSEFDVVVIGTGLPESIIAAACSRSGQRVLHVDSRSYYGGNWASFSFSGLLSWLKEHQENSDIVNECPPWQEKILENEEAIALSRKDKTIQHVEVFCYARYEKYLFTINYVHDFLFTCLQKKPAVRIYMALVATSLLDMLKIDLVTKLLYSRGLLIDLLIKSNVSRYAEFKNITRILAFREGRVEQVPCSRADVFNSKQLTMVEKRMLMKFLTFCMEYEEHPDEYKAYEEITFYEYLKTQKLTPNLQYFVLHSIAMTSETASSTIDGLRATKNFLHCLGRYGNTPFLFPLYGQGELPQCFCRMCAVFGGIYCLRHLVQCLVVDKESGKCKAVIDQFGQRIISKHFLVEDSYFSENTCSHVQYRQISRAVLITDRSVLKTDSDQQISILTVPAEEPGAFAVRVIELCSSTMTCMKGTYLVHLTCTSSKTAREDLEPVVQKLFTPYTEKEIENEEVEKPRLLWALYFNMRDSSDVSRNSYNDLPSNVYVCSGPDCALGNDNAVKQAEALFQQICPNEDFCPPPPNPEDIILDGDSLQPEASESSAIPEANSETPRESANLRNPEEPSE
;
A
#
# COMPACT_ATOMS: atom_id res chain seq x y z
N MET A 1 7.24 17.08 -27.60
CA MET A 1 6.63 17.58 -28.85
C MET A 1 5.31 16.80 -29.01
N ALA A 2 4.69 16.68 -30.19
CA ALA A 2 3.63 15.67 -30.37
C ALA A 2 4.31 14.36 -30.74
N ASP A 3 4.83 13.68 -29.73
CA ASP A 3 5.75 12.56 -29.92
C ASP A 3 4.94 11.29 -30.25
N ASN A 4 4.92 10.92 -31.54
CA ASN A 4 4.15 9.78 -32.03
C ASN A 4 4.58 8.48 -31.33
N LEU A 5 3.62 7.76 -30.76
CA LEU A 5 3.86 6.52 -30.06
C LEU A 5 4.46 5.47 -31.03
N PRO A 6 5.60 4.82 -30.70
CA PRO A 6 6.16 3.77 -31.55
C PRO A 6 5.18 2.60 -31.78
N SER A 7 5.22 2.00 -32.97
CA SER A 7 4.35 0.87 -33.33
C SER A 7 4.95 -0.51 -32.98
N GLU A 8 6.09 -0.56 -32.30
CA GLU A 8 6.78 -1.81 -31.93
C GLU A 8 7.54 -1.64 -30.60
N PHE A 9 7.32 -2.58 -29.68
CA PHE A 9 8.00 -2.71 -28.39
C PHE A 9 8.40 -4.17 -28.15
N ASP A 10 9.27 -4.43 -27.18
CA ASP A 10 9.58 -5.80 -26.77
C ASP A 10 8.58 -6.32 -25.73
N VAL A 11 8.10 -5.41 -24.86
CA VAL A 11 7.12 -5.69 -23.82
C VAL A 11 6.06 -4.59 -23.79
N VAL A 12 4.78 -4.97 -23.75
CA VAL A 12 3.65 -4.07 -23.48
C VAL A 12 3.04 -4.45 -22.13
N VAL A 13 2.79 -3.46 -21.27
CA VAL A 13 2.22 -3.62 -19.93
C VAL A 13 0.96 -2.76 -19.80
N ILE A 14 -0.15 -3.38 -19.38
CA ILE A 14 -1.48 -2.75 -19.29
C ILE A 14 -1.93 -2.78 -17.82
N GLY A 15 -2.08 -1.59 -17.23
CA GLY A 15 -2.32 -1.37 -15.79
C GLY A 15 -1.02 -1.04 -15.05
N THR A 16 -1.06 -0.06 -14.14
CA THR A 16 0.13 0.51 -13.46
C THR A 16 0.19 0.22 -11.96
N GLY A 17 -0.31 -0.94 -11.52
CA GLY A 17 -0.24 -1.38 -10.12
C GLY A 17 1.16 -1.81 -9.67
N LEU A 18 1.25 -2.37 -8.46
CA LEU A 18 2.53 -2.75 -7.87
C LEU A 18 3.21 -3.92 -8.60
N PRO A 19 2.54 -5.05 -8.94
CA PRO A 19 3.15 -6.10 -9.75
C PRO A 19 3.63 -5.58 -11.11
N GLU A 20 2.79 -4.82 -11.80
CA GLU A 20 2.98 -4.37 -13.18
C GLU A 20 4.13 -3.35 -13.29
N SER A 21 4.25 -2.46 -12.31
CA SER A 21 5.36 -1.50 -12.22
C SER A 21 6.69 -2.18 -11.90
N ILE A 22 6.72 -3.19 -11.02
CA ILE A 22 7.94 -3.96 -10.72
C ILE A 22 8.42 -4.73 -11.95
N ILE A 23 7.54 -5.45 -12.67
CA ILE A 23 7.94 -6.19 -13.88
C ILE A 23 8.32 -5.26 -15.04
N ALA A 24 7.62 -4.13 -15.23
CA ALA A 24 8.01 -3.12 -16.20
C ALA A 24 9.43 -2.57 -15.90
N ALA A 25 9.72 -2.25 -14.64
CA ALA A 25 11.04 -1.82 -14.19
C ALA A 25 12.12 -2.87 -14.42
N ALA A 26 11.85 -4.16 -14.16
CA ALA A 26 12.77 -5.26 -14.39
C ALA A 26 13.08 -5.46 -15.89
N CYS A 27 12.06 -5.52 -16.74
CA CYS A 27 12.20 -5.65 -18.18
C CYS A 27 12.95 -4.45 -18.79
N SER A 28 12.61 -3.21 -18.41
CA SER A 28 13.33 -2.03 -18.89
C SER A 28 14.78 -1.98 -18.39
N ARG A 29 15.04 -2.36 -17.12
CA ARG A 29 16.40 -2.44 -16.55
C ARG A 29 17.28 -3.49 -17.23
N SER A 30 16.70 -4.56 -17.79
CA SER A 30 17.37 -5.56 -18.64
C SER A 30 17.45 -5.18 -20.11
N GLY A 31 17.05 -3.95 -20.48
CA GLY A 31 17.22 -3.38 -21.82
C GLY A 31 16.08 -3.66 -22.81
N GLN A 32 14.95 -4.22 -22.36
CA GLN A 32 13.76 -4.37 -23.20
C GLN A 32 13.10 -3.00 -23.47
N ARG A 33 12.62 -2.76 -24.69
CA ARG A 33 11.74 -1.61 -24.97
C ARG A 33 10.38 -1.89 -24.34
N VAL A 34 10.05 -1.20 -23.25
CA VAL A 34 8.77 -1.33 -22.54
C VAL A 34 7.81 -0.20 -22.94
N LEU A 35 6.58 -0.55 -23.28
CA LEU A 35 5.43 0.36 -23.26
C LEU A 35 4.58 0.04 -22.04
N HIS A 36 4.26 1.02 -21.22
CA HIS A 36 3.42 0.88 -20.03
C HIS A 36 2.24 1.85 -20.09
N VAL A 37 1.03 1.29 -20.22
CA VAL A 37 -0.21 2.06 -20.38
C VAL A 37 -1.17 1.87 -19.21
N ASP A 38 -1.99 2.88 -18.94
CA ASP A 38 -3.15 2.77 -18.06
C ASP A 38 -4.33 3.53 -18.67
N SER A 39 -5.53 2.97 -18.56
CA SER A 39 -6.77 3.65 -18.94
C SER A 39 -7.12 4.79 -17.95
N ARG A 40 -6.64 4.69 -16.71
CA ARG A 40 -6.89 5.68 -15.65
C ARG A 40 -6.05 6.94 -15.85
N SER A 41 -6.45 8.02 -15.18
CA SER A 41 -5.78 9.34 -15.25
C SER A 41 -4.60 9.50 -14.27
N TYR A 42 -4.33 8.47 -13.47
CA TYR A 42 -3.38 8.39 -12.36
C TYR A 42 -2.72 7.00 -12.33
N TYR A 43 -1.59 6.87 -11.62
CA TYR A 43 -0.86 5.61 -11.47
C TYR A 43 -1.44 4.72 -10.35
N GLY A 44 -1.13 3.42 -10.40
CA GLY A 44 -1.35 2.47 -9.29
C GLY A 44 -2.56 1.56 -9.45
N GLY A 45 -3.52 1.88 -10.32
CA GLY A 45 -4.77 1.11 -10.42
C GLY A 45 -5.44 0.97 -9.05
N ASN A 46 -5.65 -0.27 -8.57
CA ASN A 46 -6.19 -0.55 -7.25
C ASN A 46 -5.20 -0.42 -6.08
N TRP A 47 -3.92 -0.16 -6.37
CA TRP A 47 -2.89 0.21 -5.39
C TRP A 47 -2.79 1.74 -5.17
N ALA A 48 -3.61 2.54 -5.87
CA ALA A 48 -3.52 4.00 -5.86
C ALA A 48 -3.87 4.66 -4.52
N SER A 49 -3.32 5.86 -4.31
CA SER A 49 -3.64 6.77 -3.20
C SER A 49 -4.22 8.08 -3.74
N PHE A 50 -5.28 8.60 -3.13
CA PHE A 50 -6.00 9.78 -3.63
C PHE A 50 -5.99 10.98 -2.69
N SER A 51 -5.96 12.20 -3.25
CA SER A 51 -6.48 13.38 -2.56
C SER A 51 -7.96 13.20 -2.20
N PHE A 52 -8.50 13.94 -1.22
CA PHE A 52 -9.92 13.79 -0.87
C PHE A 52 -10.83 14.18 -2.04
N SER A 53 -10.42 15.17 -2.84
CA SER A 53 -11.04 15.55 -4.11
C SER A 53 -11.01 14.41 -5.14
N GLY A 54 -9.84 13.80 -5.37
CA GLY A 54 -9.67 12.67 -6.28
C GLY A 54 -10.45 11.42 -5.85
N LEU A 55 -10.55 11.17 -4.54
CA LEU A 55 -11.35 10.06 -4.02
C LEU A 55 -12.85 10.27 -4.26
N LEU A 56 -13.36 11.50 -4.14
CA LEU A 56 -14.76 11.81 -4.50
C LEU A 56 -15.02 11.63 -6.00
N SER A 57 -14.05 11.91 -6.86
CA SER A 57 -14.13 11.59 -8.30
C SER A 57 -14.14 10.07 -8.55
N TRP A 58 -13.23 9.32 -7.92
CA TRP A 58 -13.19 7.86 -8.03
C TRP A 58 -14.47 7.19 -7.49
N LEU A 59 -15.03 7.68 -6.38
CA LEU A 59 -16.32 7.24 -5.85
C LEU A 59 -17.45 7.47 -6.85
N LYS A 60 -17.44 8.62 -7.54
CA LYS A 60 -18.43 8.95 -8.58
C LYS A 60 -18.37 7.97 -9.75
N GLU A 61 -17.17 7.63 -10.24
CA GLU A 61 -16.95 6.67 -11.34
C GLU A 61 -17.54 5.26 -11.04
N HIS A 62 -17.61 4.87 -9.76
CA HIS A 62 -18.11 3.56 -9.34
C HIS A 62 -19.57 3.57 -8.82
N GLN A 63 -20.14 4.74 -8.49
CA GLN A 63 -21.55 4.89 -8.07
C GLN A 63 -22.45 5.33 -9.23
N GLU A 64 -22.05 6.35 -9.99
CA GLU A 64 -22.69 6.66 -11.27
C GLU A 64 -22.16 5.67 -12.30
N ASN A 65 -22.92 4.59 -12.52
CA ASN A 65 -22.63 3.48 -13.44
C ASN A 65 -22.70 3.89 -14.93
N SER A 66 -22.16 5.07 -15.24
CA SER A 66 -22.22 5.76 -16.52
C SER A 66 -21.47 4.98 -17.59
N ASP A 67 -22.23 4.39 -18.49
CA ASP A 67 -21.70 3.90 -19.76
C ASP A 67 -21.38 5.12 -20.63
N ILE A 68 -20.22 5.74 -20.39
CA ILE A 68 -19.65 6.74 -21.29
C ILE A 68 -19.33 6.01 -22.59
N VAL A 69 -20.25 6.10 -23.55
CA VAL A 69 -20.07 5.62 -24.92
C VAL A 69 -19.08 6.55 -25.62
N ASN A 70 -17.81 6.42 -25.24
CA ASN A 70 -16.71 6.93 -26.05
C ASN A 70 -16.77 6.19 -27.39
N GLU A 71 -16.95 6.93 -28.47
CA GLU A 71 -16.95 6.43 -29.86
C GLU A 71 -15.53 6.03 -30.27
N CYS A 72 -15.01 5.00 -29.61
CA CYS A 72 -13.82 4.27 -29.99
C CYS A 72 -14.00 3.73 -31.42
N PRO A 73 -13.09 4.05 -32.36
CA PRO A 73 -13.18 3.55 -33.73
C PRO A 73 -13.19 2.01 -33.76
N PRO A 74 -13.86 1.39 -34.74
CA PRO A 74 -13.97 -0.07 -34.81
C PRO A 74 -12.60 -0.70 -35.09
N TRP A 75 -12.04 -1.38 -34.09
CA TRP A 75 -10.80 -2.17 -34.24
C TRP A 75 -11.01 -3.42 -35.10
N GLN A 76 -12.25 -3.87 -35.27
CA GLN A 76 -12.61 -5.05 -36.07
C GLN A 76 -12.12 -4.93 -37.51
N GLU A 77 -12.11 -3.72 -38.08
CA GLU A 77 -11.61 -3.42 -39.44
C GLU A 77 -10.08 -3.51 -39.55
N LYS A 78 -9.36 -3.66 -38.43
CA LYS A 78 -7.88 -3.71 -38.35
C LYS A 78 -7.33 -5.11 -38.00
N ILE A 79 -8.21 -6.11 -37.94
CA ILE A 79 -7.86 -7.53 -37.78
C ILE A 79 -7.70 -8.15 -39.17
N LEU A 80 -6.61 -8.90 -39.38
CA LEU A 80 -6.33 -9.57 -40.66
C LEU A 80 -7.02 -10.95 -40.74
N GLU A 81 -7.17 -11.51 -41.94
CA GLU A 81 -7.92 -12.77 -42.13
C GLU A 81 -7.33 -13.95 -41.33
N ASN A 82 -6.00 -14.01 -41.18
CA ASN A 82 -5.27 -15.00 -40.39
C ASN A 82 -5.17 -14.65 -38.89
N GLU A 83 -5.88 -13.61 -38.43
CA GLU A 83 -5.82 -13.13 -37.06
C GLU A 83 -7.19 -13.10 -36.40
N GLU A 84 -7.20 -13.16 -35.08
CA GLU A 84 -8.38 -13.01 -34.24
C GLU A 84 -8.10 -12.03 -33.10
N ALA A 85 -9.10 -11.71 -32.30
CA ALA A 85 -9.00 -10.65 -31.31
C ALA A 85 -9.65 -11.04 -29.99
N ILE A 86 -8.90 -10.92 -28.90
CA ILE A 86 -9.42 -11.01 -27.54
C ILE A 86 -9.70 -9.57 -27.08
N ALA A 87 -10.97 -9.23 -26.99
CA ALA A 87 -11.41 -7.92 -26.50
C ALA A 87 -11.02 -7.74 -25.03
N LEU A 88 -10.51 -6.56 -24.68
CA LEU A 88 -10.24 -6.18 -23.30
C LEU A 88 -11.46 -5.46 -22.69
N SER A 89 -11.51 -5.42 -21.36
CA SER A 89 -12.55 -4.68 -20.66
C SER A 89 -12.40 -3.18 -20.90
N ARG A 90 -13.56 -2.52 -21.10
CA ARG A 90 -13.68 -1.05 -21.16
C ARG A 90 -14.13 -0.44 -19.82
N LYS A 91 -14.40 -1.27 -18.81
CA LYS A 91 -15.05 -0.87 -17.56
C LYS A 91 -14.52 -1.70 -16.40
N ASP A 92 -13.98 -1.01 -15.39
CA ASP A 92 -13.54 -1.67 -14.17
C ASP A 92 -14.75 -2.26 -13.42
N LYS A 93 -14.60 -3.49 -12.92
CA LYS A 93 -15.59 -4.23 -12.12
C LYS A 93 -14.93 -4.91 -10.91
N THR A 94 -13.87 -4.31 -10.39
CA THR A 94 -13.13 -4.80 -9.21
C THR A 94 -13.65 -4.22 -7.89
N ILE A 95 -14.34 -3.08 -7.92
CA ILE A 95 -14.86 -2.37 -6.74
C ILE A 95 -16.36 -2.57 -6.62
N GLN A 96 -16.85 -2.92 -5.43
CA GLN A 96 -18.27 -3.20 -5.17
C GLN A 96 -18.72 -2.66 -3.80
N HIS A 97 -20.04 -2.56 -3.59
CA HIS A 97 -20.69 -2.21 -2.30
C HIS A 97 -20.15 -0.92 -1.65
N VAL A 98 -20.01 0.14 -2.46
CA VAL A 98 -19.45 1.44 -2.05
C VAL A 98 -20.45 2.23 -1.20
N GLU A 99 -20.25 2.25 0.12
CA GLU A 99 -21.05 3.02 1.09
C GLU A 99 -20.21 4.14 1.74
N VAL A 100 -20.77 5.34 1.86
CA VAL A 100 -20.07 6.54 2.37
C VAL A 100 -20.93 7.25 3.43
N PHE A 101 -20.30 7.62 4.55
CA PHE A 101 -20.95 8.26 5.69
C PHE A 101 -20.17 9.51 6.14
N CYS A 102 -20.88 10.60 6.36
CA CYS A 102 -20.35 11.83 6.92
C CYS A 102 -21.15 12.19 8.19
N TYR A 103 -20.49 12.16 9.35
CA TYR A 103 -21.14 12.37 10.65
C TYR A 103 -21.10 13.85 11.11
N ALA A 104 -20.54 14.74 10.28
CA ALA A 104 -20.21 16.11 10.65
C ALA A 104 -21.31 17.15 10.35
N ARG A 105 -22.13 17.49 11.35
CA ARG A 105 -23.16 18.57 11.37
C ARG A 105 -22.76 19.84 10.60
N TYR A 106 -23.70 20.52 9.90
CA TYR A 106 -23.53 21.82 9.17
C TYR A 106 -23.36 23.10 10.06
N GLU A 107 -22.74 24.18 9.55
CA GLU A 107 -22.58 25.50 10.24
C GLU A 107 -21.96 26.64 9.39
N LYS A 108 -22.24 27.90 9.79
CA LYS A 108 -21.38 29.12 9.87
C LYS A 108 -20.54 29.66 8.70
N TYR A 109 -20.33 28.98 7.57
CA TYR A 109 -19.63 29.58 6.41
C TYR A 109 -20.48 29.44 5.14
N LEU A 110 -21.31 30.46 4.90
CA LEU A 110 -22.25 30.53 3.76
C LEU A 110 -22.09 31.83 2.95
N PHE A 111 -20.86 32.35 2.90
CA PHE A 111 -20.45 33.43 2.00
C PHE A 111 -19.10 33.07 1.39
N THR A 112 -18.94 33.31 0.08
CA THR A 112 -17.80 32.94 -0.79
C THR A 112 -17.86 31.50 -1.35
N ILE A 113 -17.27 31.30 -2.54
CA ILE A 113 -17.16 30.05 -3.32
C ILE A 113 -18.47 29.55 -4.00
N ASN A 114 -18.98 30.35 -4.95
CA ASN A 114 -19.82 29.84 -6.04
C ASN A 114 -18.92 29.23 -7.14
N TYR A 115 -18.51 27.95 -7.07
CA TYR A 115 -17.89 27.26 -8.23
C TYR A 115 -17.88 25.70 -8.21
N VAL A 116 -18.69 25.01 -7.39
CA VAL A 116 -18.73 23.52 -7.34
C VAL A 116 -20.18 23.00 -7.22
N HIS A 117 -21.04 23.27 -8.21
CA HIS A 117 -22.50 23.25 -7.97
C HIS A 117 -23.29 22.00 -8.40
N ASP A 118 -22.90 21.30 -9.48
CA ASP A 118 -23.87 20.39 -10.15
C ASP A 118 -23.88 18.93 -9.68
N PHE A 119 -22.79 18.40 -9.09
CA PHE A 119 -22.79 17.02 -8.56
C PHE A 119 -23.26 16.93 -7.10
N LEU A 120 -22.85 17.90 -6.27
CA LEU A 120 -23.21 17.98 -4.85
C LEU A 120 -24.74 17.97 -4.63
N PHE A 121 -25.50 18.60 -5.53
CA PHE A 121 -26.95 18.73 -5.37
C PHE A 121 -27.70 17.40 -5.52
N THR A 122 -27.18 16.46 -6.32
CA THR A 122 -27.86 15.20 -6.66
C THR A 122 -27.71 14.16 -5.54
N CYS A 123 -26.50 14.00 -4.99
CA CYS A 123 -26.25 13.07 -3.87
C CYS A 123 -26.96 13.51 -2.57
N LEU A 124 -27.22 14.81 -2.39
CA LEU A 124 -27.78 15.37 -1.15
C LEU A 124 -29.32 15.27 -1.00
N GLN A 125 -30.05 14.70 -1.96
CA GLN A 125 -31.52 14.59 -1.87
C GLN A 125 -32.07 13.58 -0.83
N LYS A 126 -31.21 12.94 -0.01
CA LYS A 126 -31.66 12.04 1.08
C LYS A 126 -30.94 12.31 2.43
N LYS A 127 -31.46 13.31 3.15
CA LYS A 127 -31.15 13.72 4.56
C LYS A 127 -29.86 14.56 4.76
N PRO A 128 -29.73 15.35 5.85
CA PRO A 128 -28.77 16.48 5.90
C PRO A 128 -27.62 16.38 6.94
N ALA A 129 -26.35 16.56 6.53
CA ALA A 129 -25.16 16.75 7.39
C ALA A 129 -23.93 17.33 6.61
N VAL A 130 -23.24 18.42 7.05
CA VAL A 130 -22.20 19.10 6.20
C VAL A 130 -21.04 20.00 6.75
N ARG A 131 -20.76 20.35 8.04
CA ARG A 131 -19.80 21.49 8.32
C ARG A 131 -18.35 21.14 8.08
N ILE A 132 -17.90 19.95 8.48
CA ILE A 132 -16.48 19.62 8.37
C ILE A 132 -16.11 19.48 6.89
N TYR A 133 -17.11 19.28 6.01
CA TYR A 133 -16.98 19.52 4.58
C TYR A 133 -16.40 20.91 4.28
N MET A 134 -16.92 22.03 4.82
CA MET A 134 -16.33 23.36 4.60
C MET A 134 -14.96 23.58 5.28
N ALA A 135 -14.64 22.85 6.36
CA ALA A 135 -13.30 22.91 6.96
C ALA A 135 -12.25 22.14 6.12
N LEU A 136 -12.66 21.03 5.48
CA LEU A 136 -11.89 20.29 4.48
C LEU A 136 -11.78 21.09 3.16
N VAL A 137 -12.91 21.59 2.65
CA VAL A 137 -13.11 22.24 1.34
C VAL A 137 -12.66 23.71 1.33
N ALA A 138 -11.95 24.17 2.35
CA ALA A 138 -11.23 25.44 2.38
C ALA A 138 -9.98 25.45 1.45
N THR A 139 -10.16 25.02 0.19
CA THR A 139 -9.36 25.24 -1.04
C THR A 139 -7.82 25.07 -0.97
N SER A 140 -7.31 24.41 0.07
CA SER A 140 -5.88 24.15 0.28
C SER A 140 -5.57 22.90 1.12
N LEU A 141 -6.55 22.38 1.87
CA LEU A 141 -6.36 21.25 2.79
C LEU A 141 -6.81 19.89 2.21
N LEU A 142 -7.66 19.86 1.17
CA LEU A 142 -8.12 18.61 0.53
C LEU A 142 -6.99 17.75 -0.05
N ASP A 143 -5.92 18.40 -0.51
CA ASP A 143 -4.78 17.74 -1.16
C ASP A 143 -3.74 17.22 -0.16
N MET A 144 -3.88 17.57 1.13
CA MET A 144 -3.06 17.05 2.24
C MET A 144 -3.49 15.65 2.70
N LEU A 145 -4.70 15.22 2.33
CA LEU A 145 -5.11 13.82 2.47
C LEU A 145 -4.48 13.00 1.33
N LYS A 146 -3.95 11.82 1.66
CA LYS A 146 -3.53 10.79 0.69
C LYS A 146 -4.11 9.47 1.14
N ILE A 147 -5.21 9.06 0.52
CA ILE A 147 -6.05 7.96 0.97
C ILE A 147 -5.76 6.74 0.12
N ASP A 148 -5.07 5.75 0.71
CA ASP A 148 -4.77 4.46 0.09
C ASP A 148 -6.06 3.64 -0.14
N LEU A 149 -6.27 3.17 -1.37
CA LEU A 149 -7.26 2.12 -1.62
C LEU A 149 -6.91 0.85 -0.87
N VAL A 150 -5.62 0.46 -0.84
CA VAL A 150 -5.11 -0.71 -0.09
C VAL A 150 -3.96 -0.31 0.81
N THR A 151 -4.15 -0.50 2.12
CA THR A 151 -3.18 -0.16 3.15
C THR A 151 -2.50 -1.43 3.63
N LYS A 152 -1.23 -1.58 3.26
CA LYS A 152 -0.33 -2.65 3.70
C LYS A 152 0.80 -2.04 4.53
N LEU A 153 1.64 -2.89 5.12
CA LEU A 153 2.86 -2.48 5.83
C LEU A 153 4.10 -3.08 5.18
N LEU A 154 5.18 -2.31 5.16
CA LEU A 154 6.48 -2.80 4.70
C LEU A 154 7.18 -3.49 5.88
N TYR A 155 7.34 -4.81 5.84
CA TYR A 155 8.23 -5.49 6.79
C TYR A 155 9.65 -4.94 6.65
N SER A 156 10.38 -4.83 7.75
CA SER A 156 11.75 -4.30 7.74
C SER A 156 12.73 -5.22 7.02
N ARG A 157 12.45 -6.53 6.93
CA ARG A 157 13.12 -7.52 6.07
C ARG A 157 12.06 -8.27 5.27
N GLY A 158 12.36 -8.61 4.03
CA GLY A 158 11.38 -9.24 3.13
C GLY A 158 11.44 -8.67 1.71
N LEU A 159 10.74 -9.32 0.80
CA LEU A 159 11.03 -9.21 -0.63
C LEU A 159 10.96 -7.78 -1.16
N LEU A 160 9.96 -6.99 -0.74
CA LEU A 160 9.84 -5.62 -1.23
C LEU A 160 10.91 -4.66 -0.67
N ILE A 161 11.22 -4.70 0.63
CA ILE A 161 12.22 -3.79 1.22
C ILE A 161 13.61 -4.08 0.66
N ASP A 162 13.94 -5.36 0.52
CA ASP A 162 15.25 -5.78 0.04
C ASP A 162 15.36 -5.59 -1.50
N LEU A 163 14.25 -5.69 -2.26
CA LEU A 163 14.16 -5.25 -3.67
C LEU A 163 14.31 -3.73 -3.83
N LEU A 164 13.63 -2.92 -3.02
CA LEU A 164 13.73 -1.45 -3.04
C LEU A 164 15.17 -0.99 -2.80
N ILE A 165 15.90 -1.69 -1.93
CA ILE A 165 17.33 -1.45 -1.67
C ILE A 165 18.18 -1.93 -2.85
N LYS A 166 18.05 -3.19 -3.30
CA LYS A 166 18.84 -3.76 -4.43
C LYS A 166 18.76 -2.90 -5.69
N SER A 167 17.55 -2.45 -6.03
CA SER A 167 17.26 -1.66 -7.23
C SER A 167 17.59 -0.17 -7.11
N ASN A 168 17.96 0.31 -5.91
CA ASN A 168 18.09 1.74 -5.58
C ASN A 168 16.80 2.58 -5.84
N VAL A 169 15.63 1.92 -5.90
CA VAL A 169 14.29 2.54 -5.99
C VAL A 169 13.88 3.16 -4.65
N SER A 170 14.44 2.69 -3.53
CA SER A 170 14.34 3.28 -2.20
C SER A 170 14.67 4.78 -2.14
N ARG A 171 15.44 5.31 -3.11
CA ARG A 171 15.75 6.75 -3.22
C ARG A 171 14.57 7.62 -3.66
N TYR A 172 13.43 7.03 -4.02
CA TYR A 172 12.24 7.74 -4.49
C TYR A 172 11.14 7.87 -3.41
N ALA A 173 11.29 7.23 -2.25
CA ALA A 173 10.32 7.29 -1.16
C ALA A 173 11.00 7.35 0.22
N GLU A 174 10.43 8.14 1.13
CA GLU A 174 10.79 8.14 2.54
C GLU A 174 9.85 7.23 3.36
N PHE A 175 10.29 6.78 4.54
CA PHE A 175 9.54 5.83 5.36
C PHE A 175 9.47 6.24 6.83
N LYS A 176 8.34 5.95 7.48
CA LYS A 176 8.11 6.07 8.93
C LYS A 176 8.05 4.70 9.56
N ASN A 177 8.67 4.53 10.74
CA ASN A 177 8.49 3.35 11.56
C ASN A 177 7.06 3.26 12.10
N ILE A 178 6.50 2.06 12.15
CA ILE A 178 5.33 1.80 13.02
C ILE A 178 5.85 1.80 14.45
N THR A 179 5.20 2.55 15.33
CA THR A 179 5.64 2.76 16.72
C THR A 179 4.94 1.84 17.71
N ARG A 180 3.75 1.35 17.37
CA ARG A 180 2.89 0.55 18.26
C ARG A 180 2.30 -0.66 17.55
N ILE A 181 2.31 -1.79 18.24
CA ILE A 181 1.48 -2.96 17.93
C ILE A 181 0.44 -3.06 19.05
N LEU A 182 -0.82 -3.19 18.68
CA LEU A 182 -1.97 -3.15 19.58
C LEU A 182 -2.82 -4.42 19.40
N ALA A 183 -3.48 -4.86 20.47
CA ALA A 183 -4.45 -5.95 20.45
C ALA A 183 -5.81 -5.45 20.97
N PHE A 184 -6.91 -6.02 20.47
CA PHE A 184 -8.26 -5.76 20.97
C PHE A 184 -8.77 -6.94 21.80
N ARG A 185 -8.88 -6.75 23.12
CA ARG A 185 -9.23 -7.81 24.07
C ARG A 185 -10.16 -7.29 25.16
N GLU A 186 -11.15 -8.09 25.54
CA GLU A 186 -12.09 -7.79 26.65
C GLU A 186 -12.72 -6.39 26.53
N GLY A 187 -12.97 -5.94 25.29
CA GLY A 187 -13.53 -4.63 24.97
C GLY A 187 -12.52 -3.46 24.89
N ARG A 188 -11.23 -3.71 25.12
CA ARG A 188 -10.18 -2.69 25.25
C ARG A 188 -9.09 -2.81 24.19
N VAL A 189 -8.48 -1.68 23.86
CA VAL A 189 -7.26 -1.59 23.03
C VAL A 189 -6.05 -1.53 23.96
N GLU A 190 -5.11 -2.46 23.82
CA GLU A 190 -3.91 -2.54 24.65
C GLU A 190 -2.64 -2.63 23.79
N GLN A 191 -1.53 -2.02 24.24
CA GLN A 191 -0.25 -2.10 23.52
C GLN A 191 0.51 -3.39 23.86
N VAL A 192 0.91 -4.11 22.82
CA VAL A 192 1.63 -5.39 22.90
C VAL A 192 3.14 -5.15 23.08
N PRO A 193 3.81 -5.83 24.02
CA PRO A 193 5.27 -5.78 24.16
C PRO A 193 6.00 -6.21 22.89
N CYS A 194 6.81 -5.32 22.30
CA CYS A 194 7.50 -5.56 21.04
C CYS A 194 8.97 -5.97 21.19
N SER A 195 9.60 -5.66 22.33
CA SER A 195 11.00 -5.97 22.62
C SER A 195 11.17 -6.75 23.93
N ARG A 196 12.36 -7.31 24.17
CA ARG A 196 12.72 -7.94 25.46
C ARG A 196 12.52 -6.96 26.62
N ALA A 197 12.85 -5.68 26.44
CA ALA A 197 12.67 -4.64 27.45
C ALA A 197 11.17 -4.40 27.76
N ASP A 198 10.32 -4.36 26.74
CA ASP A 198 8.86 -4.23 26.93
C ASP A 198 8.27 -5.44 27.64
N VAL A 199 8.73 -6.65 27.30
CA VAL A 199 8.32 -7.89 27.99
C VAL A 199 8.73 -7.85 29.46
N PHE A 200 9.94 -7.37 29.80
CA PHE A 200 10.34 -7.15 31.19
C PHE A 200 9.49 -6.08 31.90
N ASN A 201 9.20 -4.96 31.23
CA ASN A 201 8.45 -3.83 31.80
C ASN A 201 6.92 -4.04 31.86
N SER A 202 6.36 -4.97 31.07
CA SER A 202 4.91 -5.20 31.00
C SER A 202 4.31 -5.56 32.36
N LYS A 203 3.19 -4.91 32.69
CA LYS A 203 2.38 -5.21 33.90
C LYS A 203 1.29 -6.25 33.66
N GLN A 204 1.01 -6.59 32.40
CA GLN A 204 -0.03 -7.55 32.00
C GLN A 204 0.45 -9.01 32.02
N LEU A 205 1.77 -9.24 31.91
CA LEU A 205 2.36 -10.57 31.92
C LEU A 205 2.93 -10.92 33.30
N THR A 206 2.62 -12.11 33.81
CA THR A 206 3.25 -12.61 35.04
C THR A 206 4.73 -12.95 34.83
N MET A 207 5.52 -13.05 35.90
CA MET A 207 6.93 -13.48 35.82
C MET A 207 7.12 -14.89 35.24
N VAL A 208 6.08 -15.73 35.27
CA VAL A 208 6.09 -17.08 34.70
C VAL A 208 5.83 -17.00 33.20
N GLU A 209 4.81 -16.25 32.79
CA GLU A 209 4.49 -16.02 31.37
C GLU A 209 5.62 -15.32 30.61
N LYS A 210 6.31 -14.35 31.22
CA LYS A 210 7.50 -13.72 30.62
C LYS A 210 8.59 -14.75 30.27
N ARG A 211 8.78 -15.79 31.09
CA ARG A 211 9.73 -16.89 30.81
C ARG A 211 9.20 -17.85 29.74
N MET A 212 7.91 -18.18 29.78
CA MET A 212 7.25 -19.06 28.80
C MET A 212 7.33 -18.44 27.40
N LEU A 213 6.95 -17.16 27.28
CA LEU A 213 7.03 -16.37 26.05
C LEU A 213 8.48 -16.28 25.56
N MET A 214 9.42 -15.85 26.40
CA MET A 214 10.83 -15.73 25.98
C MET A 214 11.45 -17.07 25.55
N LYS A 215 11.10 -18.21 26.19
CA LYS A 215 11.54 -19.52 25.69
C LYS A 215 10.94 -19.79 24.30
N PHE A 216 9.62 -19.63 24.16
CA PHE A 216 8.93 -19.96 22.91
C PHE A 216 9.39 -19.09 21.74
N LEU A 217 9.55 -17.77 21.93
CA LEU A 217 10.08 -16.88 20.89
C LEU A 217 11.54 -17.16 20.53
N THR A 218 12.35 -17.70 21.46
CA THR A 218 13.71 -18.17 21.13
C THR A 218 13.64 -19.41 20.24
N PHE A 219 12.83 -20.41 20.62
CA PHE A 219 12.55 -21.57 19.76
C PHE A 219 12.05 -21.15 18.36
N CYS A 220 11.14 -20.16 18.25
CA CYS A 220 10.64 -19.70 16.96
C CYS A 220 11.68 -19.00 16.07
N MET A 221 12.79 -18.48 16.61
CA MET A 221 13.89 -17.98 15.77
C MET A 221 14.65 -19.12 15.08
N GLU A 222 14.83 -20.22 15.80
CA GLU A 222 15.73 -21.34 15.47
C GLU A 222 14.96 -22.63 15.14
N TYR A 223 13.64 -22.54 14.88
CA TYR A 223 12.75 -23.72 14.83
C TYR A 223 13.15 -24.78 13.80
N GLU A 224 13.76 -24.37 12.68
CA GLU A 224 14.30 -25.24 11.63
C GLU A 224 15.42 -26.17 12.14
N GLU A 225 16.13 -25.78 13.19
CA GLU A 225 17.16 -26.60 13.86
C GLU A 225 16.55 -27.58 14.87
N HIS A 226 15.24 -27.48 15.15
CA HIS A 226 14.50 -28.31 16.10
C HIS A 226 13.24 -28.98 15.49
N PRO A 227 13.34 -29.75 14.38
CA PRO A 227 12.19 -30.46 13.80
C PRO A 227 11.40 -31.30 14.80
N ASP A 228 12.08 -31.98 15.72
CA ASP A 228 11.45 -32.90 16.67
C ASP A 228 10.46 -32.23 17.65
N GLU A 229 10.50 -30.90 17.84
CA GLU A 229 9.52 -30.18 18.68
C GLU A 229 8.20 -29.85 17.95
N TYR A 230 8.15 -29.85 16.62
CA TYR A 230 6.95 -29.50 15.85
C TYR A 230 6.53 -30.49 14.75
N LYS A 231 7.40 -31.43 14.33
CA LYS A 231 7.17 -32.34 13.20
C LYS A 231 5.95 -33.27 13.35
N ALA A 232 5.58 -33.59 14.59
CA ALA A 232 4.35 -34.35 14.89
C ALA A 232 3.05 -33.53 14.67
N TYR A 233 3.17 -32.25 14.32
CA TYR A 233 2.09 -31.26 14.27
C TYR A 233 2.07 -30.43 12.97
N GLU A 234 2.81 -30.83 11.93
CA GLU A 234 2.90 -30.08 10.66
C GLU A 234 1.52 -29.90 9.98
N GLU A 235 0.70 -30.95 10.02
CA GLU A 235 -0.64 -31.04 9.38
C GLU A 235 -1.78 -30.40 10.21
N ILE A 236 -1.52 -29.88 11.42
CA ILE A 236 -2.55 -29.16 12.21
C ILE A 236 -2.39 -27.64 12.09
N THR A 237 -3.42 -26.89 12.47
CA THR A 237 -3.32 -25.42 12.47
C THR A 237 -2.38 -24.93 13.57
N PHE A 238 -1.75 -23.78 13.33
CA PHE A 238 -0.87 -23.16 14.32
C PHE A 238 -1.58 -22.87 15.64
N TYR A 239 -2.89 -22.58 15.60
CA TYR A 239 -3.73 -22.41 16.80
C TYR A 239 -3.81 -23.66 17.66
N GLU A 240 -4.06 -24.84 17.07
CA GLU A 240 -4.07 -26.10 17.83
C GLU A 240 -2.66 -26.50 18.30
N TYR A 241 -1.62 -26.26 17.49
CA TYR A 241 -0.23 -26.44 17.92
C TYR A 241 0.11 -25.59 19.16
N LEU A 242 -0.26 -24.31 19.18
CA LEU A 242 -0.03 -23.41 20.33
C LEU A 242 -0.70 -23.90 21.63
N LYS A 243 -1.77 -24.71 21.55
CA LYS A 243 -2.39 -25.35 22.73
C LYS A 243 -1.61 -26.55 23.28
N THR A 244 -0.85 -27.24 22.43
CA THR A 244 0.06 -28.31 22.88
C THR A 244 1.30 -27.75 23.60
N GLN A 245 1.64 -26.49 23.31
CA GLN A 245 2.82 -25.82 23.81
C GLN A 245 2.67 -25.31 25.24
N LYS A 246 3.81 -25.09 25.91
CA LYS A 246 3.89 -24.60 27.29
C LYS A 246 3.65 -23.09 27.37
N LEU A 247 2.47 -22.67 26.91
CA LEU A 247 1.97 -21.29 26.86
C LEU A 247 0.63 -21.20 27.61
N THR A 248 0.34 -20.07 28.25
CA THR A 248 -1.01 -19.76 28.76
C THR A 248 -1.91 -19.33 27.60
N PRO A 249 -3.25 -19.44 27.68
CA PRO A 249 -4.16 -18.92 26.64
C PRO A 249 -3.91 -17.44 26.31
N ASN A 250 -3.54 -16.66 27.33
CA ASN A 250 -3.05 -15.28 27.23
C ASN A 250 -1.87 -15.14 26.24
N LEU A 251 -0.85 -15.98 26.37
CA LEU A 251 0.31 -15.98 25.46
C LEU A 251 -0.01 -16.57 24.08
N GLN A 252 -0.84 -17.61 24.00
CA GLN A 252 -1.28 -18.21 22.74
C GLN A 252 -1.96 -17.15 21.87
N TYR A 253 -2.87 -16.36 22.46
CA TYR A 253 -3.54 -15.23 21.83
C TYR A 253 -2.54 -14.18 21.30
N PHE A 254 -1.59 -13.72 22.13
CA PHE A 254 -0.61 -12.70 21.69
C PHE A 254 0.31 -13.21 20.57
N VAL A 255 0.78 -14.46 20.65
CA VAL A 255 1.60 -15.07 19.60
C VAL A 255 0.82 -15.18 18.29
N LEU A 256 -0.41 -15.69 18.33
CA LEU A 256 -1.22 -15.92 17.14
C LEU A 256 -1.63 -14.61 16.45
N HIS A 257 -2.23 -13.67 17.20
CA HIS A 257 -2.84 -12.48 16.60
C HIS A 257 -1.87 -11.31 16.45
N SER A 258 -0.93 -11.12 17.37
CA SER A 258 -0.09 -9.91 17.41
C SER A 258 1.36 -10.10 16.94
N ILE A 259 1.82 -11.35 16.81
CA ILE A 259 3.18 -11.68 16.33
C ILE A 259 3.11 -12.40 14.98
N ALA A 260 2.42 -13.54 14.90
CA ALA A 260 2.24 -14.27 13.64
C ALA A 260 1.23 -13.57 12.70
N MET A 261 0.15 -13.01 13.27
CA MET A 261 -0.98 -12.40 12.53
C MET A 261 -1.62 -13.36 11.50
N THR A 262 -1.59 -14.66 11.79
CA THR A 262 -2.09 -15.75 10.93
C THR A 262 -3.55 -16.11 11.25
N SER A 263 -4.20 -16.86 10.34
CA SER A 263 -5.57 -17.35 10.57
C SER A 263 -5.58 -18.52 11.56
N GLU A 264 -6.53 -18.51 12.50
CA GLU A 264 -6.75 -19.61 13.46
C GLU A 264 -7.11 -20.94 12.77
N THR A 265 -7.86 -20.84 11.66
CA THR A 265 -8.51 -21.96 10.98
C THR A 265 -7.81 -22.42 9.70
N ALA A 266 -6.98 -21.57 9.10
CA ALA A 266 -6.43 -21.81 7.76
C ALA A 266 -4.89 -21.85 7.67
N SER A 267 -4.16 -21.47 8.72
CA SER A 267 -2.69 -21.45 8.70
C SER A 267 -2.10 -22.67 9.40
N SER A 268 -1.22 -23.41 8.70
CA SER A 268 -0.52 -24.57 9.26
C SER A 268 0.44 -24.18 10.39
N THR A 269 0.84 -25.16 11.20
CA THR A 269 1.92 -24.99 12.19
C THR A 269 3.18 -24.38 11.57
N ILE A 270 3.58 -24.84 10.38
CA ILE A 270 4.79 -24.34 9.70
C ILE A 270 4.61 -22.87 9.28
N ASP A 271 3.44 -22.47 8.78
CA ASP A 271 3.19 -21.09 8.36
C ASP A 271 3.20 -20.12 9.55
N GLY A 272 2.62 -20.52 10.68
CA GLY A 272 2.66 -19.74 11.92
C GLY A 272 4.05 -19.61 12.53
N LEU A 273 4.85 -20.69 12.50
CA LEU A 273 6.26 -20.64 12.90
C LEU A 273 7.07 -19.73 11.97
N ARG A 274 6.90 -19.84 10.65
CA ARG A 274 7.57 -19.01 9.64
C ARG A 274 7.20 -17.52 9.80
N ALA A 275 5.93 -17.21 10.04
CA ALA A 275 5.46 -15.85 10.29
C ALA A 275 6.05 -15.28 11.60
N THR A 276 6.05 -16.08 12.67
CA THR A 276 6.65 -15.72 13.97
C THR A 276 8.15 -15.43 13.82
N LYS A 277 8.89 -16.32 13.13
CA LYS A 277 10.32 -16.15 12.82
C LYS A 277 10.58 -14.86 12.05
N ASN A 278 9.81 -14.60 10.99
CA ASN A 278 9.98 -13.40 10.17
C ASN A 278 9.72 -12.11 10.96
N PHE A 279 8.63 -12.07 11.74
CA PHE A 279 8.33 -10.94 12.62
C PHE A 279 9.49 -10.64 13.56
N LEU A 280 9.99 -11.66 14.27
CA LEU A 280 11.08 -11.50 15.24
C LEU A 280 12.40 -11.06 14.57
N HIS A 281 12.73 -11.61 13.40
CA HIS A 281 13.91 -11.23 12.62
C HIS A 281 13.85 -9.79 12.08
N CYS A 282 12.64 -9.24 11.91
CA CYS A 282 12.41 -7.86 11.49
C CYS A 282 12.50 -6.82 12.62
N LEU A 283 12.40 -7.21 13.89
CA LEU A 283 12.49 -6.29 15.02
C LEU A 283 13.87 -5.60 15.08
N GLY A 284 13.90 -4.31 15.38
CA GLY A 284 15.14 -3.57 15.63
C GLY A 284 15.94 -3.13 14.39
N ARG A 285 15.58 -3.52 13.15
CA ARG A 285 16.34 -3.09 11.94
C ARG A 285 16.29 -1.57 11.72
N TYR A 286 15.14 -0.94 11.97
CA TYR A 286 14.95 0.51 11.85
C TYR A 286 14.19 1.14 13.03
N GLY A 287 13.49 0.34 13.85
CA GLY A 287 12.65 0.81 14.95
C GLY A 287 12.27 -0.31 15.92
N ASN A 288 11.41 -0.01 16.90
CA ASN A 288 10.99 -0.93 17.96
C ASN A 288 9.99 -2.01 17.49
N THR A 289 9.34 -1.82 16.33
CA THR A 289 8.44 -2.79 15.70
C THR A 289 9.04 -3.28 14.37
N PRO A 290 8.50 -4.34 13.73
CA PRO A 290 9.07 -4.92 12.53
C PRO A 290 8.62 -4.23 11.23
N PHE A 291 7.90 -3.09 11.29
CA PHE A 291 7.25 -2.48 10.12
C PHE A 291 7.63 -1.02 9.86
N LEU A 292 7.57 -0.64 8.59
CA LEU A 292 7.57 0.74 8.10
C LEU A 292 6.32 1.02 7.25
N PHE A 293 6.03 2.31 7.07
CA PHE A 293 5.00 2.85 6.18
C PHE A 293 5.62 3.97 5.32
N PRO A 294 5.41 4.01 3.99
CA PRO A 294 5.90 5.08 3.13
C PRO A 294 5.22 6.42 3.46
N LEU A 295 5.96 7.52 3.38
CA LEU A 295 5.33 8.85 3.39
C LEU A 295 4.41 8.99 2.16
N TYR A 296 3.34 9.76 2.32
CA TYR A 296 2.28 9.99 1.30
C TYR A 296 1.46 8.76 0.89
N GLY A 297 1.74 7.56 1.38
CA GLY A 297 0.88 6.37 1.24
C GLY A 297 1.46 5.27 0.33
N GLN A 298 0.78 4.12 0.29
CA GLN A 298 1.24 2.94 -0.46
C GLN A 298 1.27 3.15 -1.98
N GLY A 299 0.45 4.07 -2.53
CA GLY A 299 0.39 4.41 -3.95
C GLY A 299 1.63 5.11 -4.51
N GLU A 300 2.56 5.53 -3.66
CA GLU A 300 3.89 5.97 -4.10
C GLU A 300 4.75 4.80 -4.59
N LEU A 301 4.54 3.57 -4.08
CA LEU A 301 5.38 2.41 -4.41
C LEU A 301 5.30 2.02 -5.91
N PRO A 302 4.11 1.91 -6.55
CA PRO A 302 4.05 1.70 -7.99
C PRO A 302 4.72 2.82 -8.79
N GLN A 303 4.55 4.08 -8.37
CA GLN A 303 5.17 5.24 -9.02
C GLN A 303 6.70 5.18 -8.94
N CYS A 304 7.27 4.70 -7.82
CA CYS A 304 8.70 4.52 -7.65
C CYS A 304 9.28 3.50 -8.66
N PHE A 305 8.61 2.37 -8.90
CA PHE A 305 9.04 1.40 -9.92
C PHE A 305 8.75 1.89 -11.35
N CYS A 306 7.61 2.55 -11.60
CA CYS A 306 7.36 3.20 -12.90
C CYS A 306 8.44 4.24 -13.24
N ARG A 307 8.95 4.98 -12.26
CA ARG A 307 10.08 5.89 -12.44
C ARG A 307 11.37 5.16 -12.81
N MET A 308 11.65 3.98 -12.25
CA MET A 308 12.79 3.15 -12.65
C MET A 308 12.67 2.71 -14.11
N CYS A 309 11.49 2.21 -14.51
CA CYS A 309 11.20 1.87 -15.90
C CYS A 309 11.41 3.06 -16.86
N ALA A 310 10.87 4.24 -16.53
CA ALA A 310 11.02 5.44 -17.35
C ALA A 310 12.50 5.90 -17.48
N VAL A 311 13.31 5.76 -16.42
CA VAL A 311 14.76 6.06 -16.45
C VAL A 311 15.54 5.13 -17.37
N PHE A 312 15.11 3.88 -17.54
CA PHE A 312 15.69 2.92 -18.47
C PHE A 312 14.98 2.86 -19.84
N GLY A 313 14.23 3.91 -20.20
CA GLY A 313 13.66 4.10 -21.54
C GLY A 313 12.25 3.54 -21.74
N GLY A 314 11.57 3.09 -20.68
CA GLY A 314 10.16 2.72 -20.75
C GLY A 314 9.25 3.91 -21.08
N ILE A 315 8.36 3.74 -22.06
CA ILE A 315 7.40 4.77 -22.50
C ILE A 315 6.10 4.62 -21.72
N TYR A 316 5.56 5.74 -21.22
CA TYR A 316 4.39 5.78 -20.35
C TYR A 316 3.20 6.52 -20.97
N CYS A 317 2.01 5.91 -20.93
CA CYS A 317 0.77 6.53 -21.43
C CYS A 317 -0.41 6.31 -20.46
N LEU A 318 -0.71 7.33 -19.65
CA LEU A 318 -1.96 7.41 -18.86
C LEU A 318 -3.12 7.94 -19.70
N ARG A 319 -4.35 7.55 -19.37
CA ARG A 319 -5.58 7.78 -20.16
C ARG A 319 -5.52 7.14 -21.55
N HIS A 320 -4.89 5.97 -21.64
CA HIS A 320 -4.59 5.25 -22.89
C HIS A 320 -5.14 3.82 -22.81
N LEU A 321 -6.44 3.67 -23.07
CA LEU A 321 -7.10 2.37 -23.09
C LEU A 321 -6.63 1.51 -24.27
N VAL A 322 -6.46 0.21 -24.02
CA VAL A 322 -6.29 -0.81 -25.06
C VAL A 322 -7.62 -1.50 -25.32
N GLN A 323 -7.98 -1.68 -26.60
CA GLN A 323 -9.28 -2.21 -27.01
C GLN A 323 -9.28 -3.75 -27.14
N CYS A 324 -8.20 -4.32 -27.70
CA CYS A 324 -8.04 -5.77 -27.84
C CYS A 324 -6.57 -6.19 -27.99
N LEU A 325 -6.32 -7.46 -27.65
CA LEU A 325 -5.13 -8.23 -28.03
C LEU A 325 -5.39 -8.88 -29.39
N VAL A 326 -4.44 -8.77 -30.32
CA VAL A 326 -4.49 -9.42 -31.64
C VAL A 326 -3.70 -10.71 -31.60
N VAL A 327 -4.34 -11.82 -31.96
CA VAL A 327 -3.81 -13.18 -31.88
C VAL A 327 -3.69 -13.77 -33.28
N ASP A 328 -2.61 -14.51 -33.50
CA ASP A 328 -2.34 -15.23 -34.75
C ASP A 328 -2.96 -16.63 -34.73
N LYS A 329 -3.82 -16.94 -35.70
CA LYS A 329 -4.57 -18.22 -35.75
C LYS A 329 -3.67 -19.44 -36.00
N GLU A 330 -2.51 -19.27 -36.61
CA GLU A 330 -1.59 -20.38 -36.93
C GLU A 330 -0.67 -20.73 -35.77
N SER A 331 -0.12 -19.74 -35.07
CA SER A 331 0.84 -19.93 -33.98
C SER A 331 0.24 -19.84 -32.57
N GLY A 332 -1.01 -19.39 -32.43
CA GLY A 332 -1.67 -19.23 -31.12
C GLY A 332 -0.99 -18.22 -30.20
N LYS A 333 -0.29 -17.23 -30.78
CA LYS A 333 0.45 -16.18 -30.06
C LYS A 333 -0.16 -14.81 -30.30
N CYS A 334 -0.11 -13.96 -29.28
CA CYS A 334 -0.44 -12.54 -29.45
C CYS A 334 0.69 -11.86 -30.24
N LYS A 335 0.33 -11.06 -31.24
CA LYS A 335 1.25 -10.31 -32.10
C LYS A 335 1.29 -8.82 -31.76
N ALA A 336 0.17 -8.26 -31.34
CA ALA A 336 -0.02 -6.82 -31.18
C ALA A 336 -1.19 -6.52 -30.24
N VAL A 337 -1.26 -5.28 -29.77
CA VAL A 337 -2.48 -4.66 -29.26
C VAL A 337 -3.04 -3.65 -30.26
N ILE A 338 -4.33 -3.35 -30.16
CA ILE A 338 -4.96 -2.18 -30.80
C ILE A 338 -5.46 -1.25 -29.69
N ASP A 339 -5.02 0.01 -29.72
CA ASP A 339 -5.37 1.01 -28.71
C ASP A 339 -6.67 1.77 -29.00
N GLN A 340 -7.06 2.69 -28.10
CA GLN A 340 -8.26 3.53 -28.23
C GLN A 340 -8.29 4.44 -29.46
N PHE A 341 -7.14 4.75 -30.07
CA PHE A 341 -7.02 5.51 -31.32
C PHE A 341 -7.00 4.57 -32.54
N GLY A 342 -7.04 3.25 -32.30
CA GLY A 342 -6.90 2.22 -33.31
C GLY A 342 -5.47 2.08 -33.82
N GLN A 343 -4.44 2.59 -33.13
CA GLN A 343 -3.05 2.29 -33.46
C GLN A 343 -2.76 0.83 -33.12
N ARG A 344 -2.17 0.12 -34.07
CA ARG A 344 -1.66 -1.24 -33.85
C ARG A 344 -0.22 -1.16 -33.35
N ILE A 345 0.05 -1.80 -32.20
CA ILE A 345 1.36 -1.79 -31.54
C ILE A 345 1.82 -3.24 -31.39
N ILE A 346 2.88 -3.61 -32.10
CA ILE A 346 3.46 -4.95 -32.13
C ILE A 346 4.29 -5.17 -30.87
N SER A 347 4.23 -6.38 -30.29
CA SER A 347 5.11 -6.76 -29.18
C SER A 347 5.35 -8.27 -29.09
N LYS A 348 6.41 -8.66 -28.37
CA LYS A 348 6.76 -10.06 -28.09
C LYS A 348 6.05 -10.57 -26.84
N HIS A 349 5.93 -9.72 -25.82
CA HIS A 349 5.33 -10.05 -24.52
C HIS A 349 4.27 -9.01 -24.15
N PHE A 350 3.15 -9.46 -23.58
CA PHE A 350 2.04 -8.62 -23.16
C PHE A 350 1.68 -8.95 -21.72
N LEU A 351 1.79 -7.99 -20.80
CA LEU A 351 1.38 -8.15 -19.41
C LEU A 351 0.12 -7.33 -19.16
N VAL A 352 -0.87 -7.94 -18.53
CA VAL A 352 -2.21 -7.37 -18.38
C VAL A 352 -2.69 -7.64 -16.95
N GLU A 353 -3.06 -6.58 -16.24
CA GLU A 353 -3.70 -6.70 -14.92
C GLU A 353 -5.14 -7.23 -15.06
N ASP A 354 -5.57 -8.04 -14.08
CA ASP A 354 -6.84 -8.77 -14.08
C ASP A 354 -8.11 -7.95 -14.41
N SER A 355 -8.21 -6.68 -14.00
CA SER A 355 -9.36 -5.82 -14.30
C SER A 355 -9.57 -5.55 -15.80
N TYR A 356 -8.48 -5.63 -16.58
CA TYR A 356 -8.48 -5.35 -18.02
C TYR A 356 -8.97 -6.53 -18.87
N PHE A 357 -9.16 -7.72 -18.31
CA PHE A 357 -9.71 -8.86 -19.05
C PHE A 357 -11.24 -8.82 -19.14
N SER A 358 -11.79 -9.37 -20.24
CA SER A 358 -13.24 -9.42 -20.46
C SER A 358 -13.93 -10.44 -19.55
N GLU A 359 -15.23 -10.25 -19.30
CA GLU A 359 -16.05 -11.21 -18.56
C GLU A 359 -16.09 -12.60 -19.23
N ASN A 360 -15.89 -12.70 -20.55
CA ASN A 360 -15.76 -13.98 -21.26
C ASN A 360 -14.43 -14.67 -20.93
N THR A 361 -13.33 -13.91 -20.96
CA THR A 361 -11.98 -14.37 -20.59
C THR A 361 -11.94 -14.86 -19.14
N CYS A 362 -12.62 -14.14 -18.23
CA CYS A 362 -12.63 -14.44 -16.80
C CYS A 362 -13.78 -15.37 -16.35
N SER A 363 -14.59 -15.94 -17.25
CA SER A 363 -15.83 -16.65 -16.90
C SER A 363 -15.64 -17.96 -16.10
N HIS A 364 -14.39 -18.42 -15.92
CA HIS A 364 -14.04 -19.56 -15.06
C HIS A 364 -13.17 -19.17 -13.86
N VAL A 365 -12.90 -17.87 -13.67
CA VAL A 365 -12.10 -17.36 -12.55
C VAL A 365 -12.96 -17.19 -11.30
N GLN A 366 -12.51 -17.79 -10.20
CA GLN A 366 -13.16 -17.69 -8.89
C GLN A 366 -12.42 -16.66 -8.03
N TYR A 367 -12.88 -15.41 -8.07
CA TYR A 367 -12.28 -14.32 -7.31
C TYR A 367 -12.59 -14.40 -5.81
N ARG A 368 -11.60 -14.03 -4.99
CA ARG A 368 -11.82 -13.65 -3.59
C ARG A 368 -12.24 -12.18 -3.51
N GLN A 369 -12.58 -11.70 -2.33
CA GLN A 369 -12.90 -10.30 -2.06
C GLN A 369 -12.21 -9.83 -0.77
N ILE A 370 -11.82 -8.56 -0.74
CA ILE A 370 -11.25 -7.86 0.42
C ILE A 370 -12.28 -6.86 0.91
N SER A 371 -12.65 -6.96 2.18
CA SER A 371 -13.49 -5.97 2.84
C SER A 371 -12.60 -4.85 3.34
N ARG A 372 -12.84 -3.63 2.84
CA ARG A 372 -12.07 -2.42 3.16
C ARG A 372 -12.96 -1.35 3.79
N ALA A 373 -12.42 -0.68 4.80
CA ALA A 373 -12.97 0.59 5.26
C ALA A 373 -11.86 1.63 5.44
N VAL A 374 -12.22 2.89 5.23
CA VAL A 374 -11.37 4.07 5.43
C VAL A 374 -12.13 5.05 6.30
N LEU A 375 -11.52 5.46 7.41
CA LEU A 375 -12.12 6.34 8.42
C LEU A 375 -11.25 7.58 8.63
N ILE A 376 -11.87 8.73 8.89
CA ILE A 376 -11.21 9.92 9.41
C ILE A 376 -11.70 10.15 10.85
N THR A 377 -10.79 10.21 11.81
CA THR A 377 -11.10 10.36 13.25
C THR A 377 -10.38 11.56 13.88
N ASP A 378 -10.89 12.04 15.02
CA ASP A 378 -10.34 13.21 15.74
C ASP A 378 -9.18 12.89 16.72
N ARG A 379 -9.03 11.62 17.12
CA ARG A 379 -7.94 11.14 17.98
C ARG A 379 -7.61 9.67 17.71
N SER A 380 -6.50 9.22 18.29
CA SER A 380 -6.02 7.84 18.22
C SER A 380 -6.88 6.87 19.05
N VAL A 381 -6.98 5.60 18.61
CA VAL A 381 -7.60 4.47 19.34
C VAL A 381 -6.96 4.18 20.70
N LEU A 382 -5.71 4.62 20.92
CA LEU A 382 -5.02 4.53 22.20
C LEU A 382 -4.39 5.88 22.54
N LYS A 383 -5.00 6.60 23.48
CA LYS A 383 -4.55 7.92 23.95
C LYS A 383 -3.19 7.81 24.65
N THR A 384 -2.24 8.63 24.21
CA THR A 384 -0.88 8.78 24.76
C THR A 384 -0.48 10.26 24.72
N ASP A 385 0.65 10.62 25.32
CA ASP A 385 1.17 12.01 25.32
C ASP A 385 1.74 12.45 23.96
N SER A 386 1.83 11.55 22.98
CA SER A 386 2.41 11.80 21.65
C SER A 386 1.39 11.47 20.56
N ASP A 387 0.94 12.48 19.83
CA ASP A 387 -0.07 12.39 18.77
C ASP A 387 0.49 11.93 17.41
N GLN A 388 1.82 11.85 17.26
CA GLN A 388 2.49 11.42 16.02
C GLN A 388 2.93 9.96 16.08
N GLN A 389 2.06 9.08 16.60
CA GLN A 389 2.26 7.63 16.62
C GLN A 389 1.56 6.95 15.43
N ILE A 390 2.18 5.90 14.90
CA ILE A 390 1.61 5.01 13.87
C ILE A 390 1.40 3.64 14.52
N SER A 391 0.23 3.03 14.30
CA SER A 391 -0.17 1.80 14.99
C SER A 391 -0.75 0.77 14.03
N ILE A 392 -0.46 -0.51 14.30
CA ILE A 392 -1.28 -1.63 13.82
C ILE A 392 -2.03 -2.23 15.02
N LEU A 393 -3.32 -2.49 14.82
CA LEU A 393 -4.22 -3.14 15.76
C LEU A 393 -4.85 -4.38 15.10
N THR A 394 -4.86 -5.49 15.82
CA THR A 394 -5.48 -6.75 15.37
C THR A 394 -6.71 -7.06 16.21
N VAL A 395 -7.85 -7.26 15.54
CA VAL A 395 -9.14 -7.62 16.12
C VAL A 395 -9.54 -9.01 15.61
N PRO A 396 -9.47 -10.07 16.42
CA PRO A 396 -9.86 -11.41 16.02
C PRO A 396 -11.34 -11.52 15.64
N ALA A 397 -11.70 -12.61 14.97
CA ALA A 397 -13.09 -12.90 14.61
C ALA A 397 -13.89 -13.35 15.84
N GLU A 398 -15.10 -12.81 16.01
CA GLU A 398 -16.05 -13.25 17.05
C GLU A 398 -17.11 -14.23 16.51
N GLU A 399 -17.40 -14.18 15.20
CA GLU A 399 -18.36 -15.08 14.54
C GLU A 399 -17.62 -16.21 13.79
N PRO A 400 -18.06 -17.48 13.90
CA PRO A 400 -17.51 -18.57 13.08
C PRO A 400 -17.69 -18.30 11.57
N GLY A 401 -16.58 -18.25 10.83
CA GLY A 401 -16.58 -17.92 9.40
C GLY A 401 -16.38 -16.44 9.07
N ALA A 402 -16.21 -15.57 10.08
CA ALA A 402 -15.59 -14.26 9.90
C ALA A 402 -14.06 -14.37 9.94
N PHE A 403 -13.36 -13.36 9.41
CA PHE A 403 -11.90 -13.26 9.41
C PHE A 403 -11.42 -12.18 10.38
N ALA A 404 -10.19 -12.33 10.88
CA ALA A 404 -9.58 -11.31 11.74
C ALA A 404 -9.41 -9.98 10.99
N VAL A 405 -9.87 -8.89 11.61
CA VAL A 405 -9.80 -7.53 11.07
C VAL A 405 -8.50 -6.87 11.53
N ARG A 406 -7.71 -6.39 10.57
CA ARG A 406 -6.55 -5.53 10.85
C ARG A 406 -6.97 -4.08 10.71
N VAL A 407 -6.50 -3.25 11.63
CA VAL A 407 -6.77 -1.82 11.70
C VAL A 407 -5.42 -1.10 11.72
N ILE A 408 -5.12 -0.32 10.69
CA ILE A 408 -3.90 0.48 10.58
C ILE A 408 -4.26 1.95 10.83
N GLU A 409 -3.59 2.57 11.79
CA GLU A 409 -3.80 3.96 12.22
C GLU A 409 -2.62 4.82 11.78
N LEU A 410 -2.89 5.82 10.95
CA LEU A 410 -1.93 6.78 10.42
C LEU A 410 -2.17 8.17 11.04
N CYS A 411 -1.16 8.73 11.70
CA CYS A 411 -1.14 10.11 12.19
C CYS A 411 -0.62 11.07 11.11
N SER A 412 -0.85 12.39 11.29
CA SER A 412 -0.48 13.40 10.29
C SER A 412 0.99 13.39 9.82
N SER A 413 1.93 12.85 10.60
CA SER A 413 3.34 12.77 10.20
C SER A 413 3.68 11.69 9.15
N THR A 414 2.70 10.90 8.68
CA THR A 414 2.80 10.08 7.46
C THR A 414 2.60 10.89 6.17
N MET A 415 2.13 12.14 6.29
CA MET A 415 1.67 12.96 5.17
C MET A 415 0.43 12.38 4.44
N THR A 416 -0.32 11.48 5.07
CA THR A 416 -1.60 10.94 4.54
C THR A 416 -2.84 11.63 5.08
N CYS A 417 -2.74 12.46 6.13
CA CYS A 417 -3.86 13.19 6.72
C CYS A 417 -3.46 14.52 7.38
N MET A 418 -4.47 15.33 7.69
CA MET A 418 -4.31 16.66 8.29
C MET A 418 -3.92 16.58 9.76
N LYS A 419 -3.25 17.62 10.28
CA LYS A 419 -2.99 17.76 11.73
C LYS A 419 -4.32 17.80 12.49
N GLY A 420 -4.38 17.11 13.62
CA GLY A 420 -5.61 16.96 14.40
C GLY A 420 -6.62 15.95 13.82
N THR A 421 -6.25 15.19 12.79
CA THR A 421 -6.98 13.99 12.37
C THR A 421 -6.05 12.79 12.23
N TYR A 422 -6.64 11.60 12.25
CA TYR A 422 -5.99 10.33 11.92
C TYR A 422 -6.74 9.71 10.74
N LEU A 423 -6.00 9.00 9.88
CA LEU A 423 -6.56 8.18 8.83
C LEU A 423 -6.46 6.71 9.27
N VAL A 424 -7.61 6.07 9.48
CA VAL A 424 -7.68 4.70 9.99
C VAL A 424 -8.24 3.79 8.90
N HIS A 425 -7.48 2.75 8.57
CA HIS A 425 -7.81 1.80 7.51
C HIS A 425 -8.08 0.41 8.09
N LEU A 426 -9.21 -0.19 7.73
CA LEU A 426 -9.59 -1.53 8.16
C LEU A 426 -9.54 -2.51 6.97
N THR A 427 -9.07 -3.74 7.22
CA THR A 427 -8.95 -4.79 6.19
C THR A 427 -9.16 -6.19 6.75
N CYS A 428 -10.07 -6.95 6.15
CA CYS A 428 -10.15 -8.41 6.27
C CYS A 428 -10.49 -9.05 4.91
N THR A 429 -10.34 -10.37 4.79
CA THR A 429 -10.99 -11.13 3.71
C THR A 429 -12.50 -10.99 3.88
N SER A 430 -13.24 -10.80 2.80
CA SER A 430 -14.69 -10.62 2.88
C SER A 430 -15.41 -11.91 3.25
N SER A 431 -16.38 -11.79 4.16
CA SER A 431 -17.42 -12.81 4.36
C SER A 431 -18.77 -12.35 3.81
N LYS A 432 -19.02 -11.02 3.77
CA LYS A 432 -20.24 -10.38 3.22
C LYS A 432 -19.87 -9.07 2.51
N THR A 433 -20.72 -8.03 2.57
CA THR A 433 -20.32 -6.68 2.18
C THR A 433 -19.28 -6.12 3.16
N ALA A 434 -18.41 -5.24 2.68
CA ALA A 434 -17.37 -4.64 3.51
C ALA A 434 -17.89 -3.85 4.72
N ARG A 435 -19.14 -3.37 4.66
CA ARG A 435 -19.79 -2.73 5.79
C ARG A 435 -20.24 -3.73 6.85
N GLU A 436 -20.89 -4.83 6.45
CA GLU A 436 -21.32 -5.88 7.38
C GLU A 436 -20.13 -6.53 8.11
N ASP A 437 -19.01 -6.73 7.41
CA ASP A 437 -17.80 -7.32 7.97
C ASP A 437 -17.06 -6.37 8.94
N LEU A 438 -17.12 -5.05 8.71
CA LEU A 438 -16.25 -4.08 9.40
C LEU A 438 -16.96 -3.11 10.35
N GLU A 439 -18.21 -2.71 10.09
CA GLU A 439 -18.94 -1.78 10.96
C GLU A 439 -19.02 -2.26 12.44
N PRO A 440 -19.16 -3.56 12.77
CA PRO A 440 -19.08 -4.03 14.15
C PRO A 440 -17.75 -3.70 14.85
N VAL A 441 -16.63 -3.68 14.11
CA VAL A 441 -15.31 -3.26 14.63
C VAL A 441 -15.23 -1.74 14.75
N VAL A 442 -15.77 -1.00 13.77
CA VAL A 442 -15.82 0.47 13.81
C VAL A 442 -16.62 0.95 15.02
N GLN A 443 -17.79 0.36 15.32
CA GLN A 443 -18.62 0.71 16.48
C GLN A 443 -17.99 0.30 17.83
N LYS A 444 -17.13 -0.75 17.83
CA LYS A 444 -16.33 -1.12 19.02
C LYS A 444 -15.24 -0.08 19.30
N LEU A 445 -14.53 0.39 18.27
CA LEU A 445 -13.40 1.30 18.44
C LEU A 445 -13.78 2.80 18.50
N PHE A 446 -14.87 3.21 17.86
CA PHE A 446 -15.20 4.62 17.62
C PHE A 446 -16.65 4.97 17.97
N THR A 447 -16.88 6.24 18.30
CA THR A 447 -18.23 6.83 18.45
C THR A 447 -18.52 7.75 17.26
N PRO A 448 -19.64 7.59 16.52
CA PRO A 448 -20.05 8.55 15.49
C PRO A 448 -20.17 9.97 16.07
N TYR A 449 -19.69 10.99 15.36
CA TYR A 449 -19.78 12.37 15.85
C TYR A 449 -21.24 12.80 16.12
N THR A 450 -21.59 13.14 17.37
CA THR A 450 -22.89 13.72 17.74
C THR A 450 -22.73 15.00 18.57
N GLU A 451 -23.76 15.84 18.60
CA GLU A 451 -23.74 17.12 19.33
C GLU A 451 -23.92 16.98 20.85
N LYS A 452 -24.69 15.98 21.29
CA LYS A 452 -25.20 15.91 22.68
C LYS A 452 -24.11 15.60 23.71
N GLU A 453 -23.02 14.98 23.27
CA GLU A 453 -21.86 14.61 24.09
C GLU A 453 -20.87 15.77 24.33
N ILE A 454 -21.20 17.01 23.93
CA ILE A 454 -20.27 18.15 24.10
C ILE A 454 -20.31 18.70 25.54
N GLU A 455 -21.40 18.51 26.28
CA GLU A 455 -21.63 19.27 27.53
C GLU A 455 -21.38 18.53 28.86
N ASN A 456 -21.30 17.19 28.93
CA ASN A 456 -21.17 16.52 30.25
C ASN A 456 -20.55 15.09 30.33
N GLU A 457 -20.02 14.48 29.26
CA GLU A 457 -19.50 13.09 29.32
C GLU A 457 -18.03 12.95 28.89
N GLU A 458 -17.25 12.14 29.63
CA GLU A 458 -15.88 11.75 29.25
C GLU A 458 -15.92 10.73 28.11
N VAL A 459 -15.97 11.21 26.86
CA VAL A 459 -16.07 10.34 25.66
C VAL A 459 -14.77 9.54 25.45
N GLU A 460 -14.74 8.33 26.02
CA GLU A 460 -13.60 7.41 26.05
C GLU A 460 -13.05 7.08 24.64
N LYS A 461 -13.95 6.81 23.68
CA LYS A 461 -13.60 6.45 22.29
C LYS A 461 -13.30 7.67 21.41
N PRO A 462 -12.49 7.56 20.34
CA PRO A 462 -12.34 8.62 19.35
C PRO A 462 -13.65 8.88 18.58
N ARG A 463 -13.84 10.12 18.10
CA ARG A 463 -14.99 10.47 17.27
C ARG A 463 -14.71 10.17 15.80
N LEU A 464 -15.64 9.46 15.18
CA LEU A 464 -15.65 9.19 13.75
C LEU A 464 -16.28 10.36 12.99
N LEU A 465 -15.52 10.98 12.10
CA LEU A 465 -15.92 12.17 11.34
C LEU A 465 -16.48 11.80 9.97
N TRP A 466 -15.82 10.86 9.28
CA TRP A 466 -16.17 10.36 7.95
C TRP A 466 -15.76 8.89 7.82
N ALA A 467 -16.53 8.11 7.07
CA ALA A 467 -16.24 6.70 6.75
C ALA A 467 -16.61 6.36 5.31
N LEU A 468 -15.81 5.48 4.71
CA LEU A 468 -16.06 4.79 3.44
C LEU A 468 -15.89 3.29 3.66
N TYR A 469 -16.80 2.49 3.12
CA TYR A 469 -16.72 1.02 3.05
C TYR A 469 -16.83 0.59 1.58
N PHE A 470 -16.04 -0.40 1.16
CA PHE A 470 -16.15 -1.03 -0.16
C PHE A 470 -15.49 -2.41 -0.18
N ASN A 471 -16.00 -3.31 -1.03
CA ASN A 471 -15.30 -4.55 -1.36
C ASN A 471 -14.36 -4.30 -2.56
N MET A 472 -13.19 -4.92 -2.53
CA MET A 472 -12.25 -4.98 -3.66
C MET A 472 -12.01 -6.45 -4.07
N ARG A 473 -12.00 -6.73 -5.36
CA ARG A 473 -11.61 -8.02 -5.94
C ARG A 473 -10.19 -8.40 -5.53
N ASP A 474 -10.04 -9.58 -4.94
CA ASP A 474 -8.76 -10.27 -4.76
C ASP A 474 -8.64 -11.32 -5.87
N SER A 475 -7.82 -11.01 -6.87
CA SER A 475 -7.43 -11.89 -7.98
C SER A 475 -6.05 -12.50 -7.78
N SER A 476 -5.47 -12.38 -6.58
CA SER A 476 -4.18 -13.01 -6.26
C SER A 476 -4.33 -14.53 -6.12
N ASP A 477 -3.25 -15.26 -6.31
CA ASP A 477 -3.16 -16.73 -6.31
C ASP A 477 -4.04 -17.46 -7.36
N VAL A 478 -4.68 -16.73 -8.29
CA VAL A 478 -5.44 -17.31 -9.40
C VAL A 478 -4.50 -17.99 -10.40
N SER A 479 -4.82 -19.23 -10.78
CA SER A 479 -4.07 -19.95 -11.81
C SER A 479 -4.32 -19.39 -13.20
N ARG A 480 -3.27 -19.28 -14.02
CA ARG A 480 -3.38 -18.94 -15.45
C ARG A 480 -4.48 -19.73 -16.16
N ASN A 481 -4.62 -21.01 -15.85
CA ASN A 481 -5.54 -21.93 -16.52
C ASN A 481 -7.02 -21.68 -16.18
N SER A 482 -7.32 -20.74 -15.29
CA SER A 482 -8.69 -20.25 -15.02
C SER A 482 -9.15 -19.17 -16.00
N TYR A 483 -8.24 -18.60 -16.80
CA TYR A 483 -8.56 -17.62 -17.84
C TYR A 483 -8.66 -18.30 -19.20
N ASN A 484 -9.73 -18.01 -19.95
CA ASN A 484 -9.99 -18.62 -21.24
C ASN A 484 -9.10 -18.03 -22.34
N ASP A 485 -8.67 -18.90 -23.27
CA ASP A 485 -8.08 -18.56 -24.57
C ASP A 485 -6.83 -17.66 -24.55
N LEU A 486 -6.15 -17.49 -23.41
CA LEU A 486 -4.99 -16.60 -23.29
C LEU A 486 -3.71 -17.13 -23.98
N PRO A 487 -3.20 -16.44 -25.03
CA PRO A 487 -1.98 -16.84 -25.74
C PRO A 487 -0.77 -16.95 -24.82
N SER A 488 0.13 -17.88 -25.11
CA SER A 488 1.29 -18.22 -24.25
C SER A 488 2.22 -17.05 -23.88
N ASN A 489 2.22 -15.96 -24.67
CA ASN A 489 2.99 -14.74 -24.46
C ASN A 489 2.17 -13.54 -23.91
N VAL A 490 0.92 -13.76 -23.53
CA VAL A 490 0.09 -12.85 -22.74
C VAL A 490 0.12 -13.33 -21.29
N TYR A 491 0.64 -12.54 -20.37
CA TYR A 491 0.81 -12.83 -18.95
C TYR A 491 -0.20 -12.03 -18.12
N VAL A 492 -0.63 -12.61 -17.00
CA VAL A 492 -1.61 -11.99 -16.08
C VAL A 492 -0.89 -11.49 -14.83
N CYS A 493 -1.16 -10.25 -14.43
CA CYS A 493 -0.83 -9.73 -13.10
C CYS A 493 -2.13 -9.60 -12.27
N SER A 494 -2.03 -9.80 -10.95
CA SER A 494 -3.20 -9.69 -10.07
C SER A 494 -3.37 -8.30 -9.49
N GLY A 495 -4.62 -7.98 -9.12
CA GLY A 495 -4.90 -6.91 -8.17
C GLY A 495 -4.29 -7.18 -6.78
N PRO A 496 -4.48 -6.25 -5.83
CA PRO A 496 -3.97 -6.39 -4.47
C PRO A 496 -4.51 -7.63 -3.74
N ASP A 497 -3.63 -8.27 -2.97
CA ASP A 497 -3.93 -9.43 -2.14
C ASP A 497 -4.29 -9.02 -0.69
N CYS A 498 -4.95 -9.89 0.07
CA CYS A 498 -5.34 -9.59 1.45
C CYS A 498 -4.19 -9.69 2.50
N ALA A 499 -2.96 -10.09 2.19
CA ALA A 499 -1.88 -10.20 3.20
C ALA A 499 -1.40 -8.84 3.75
N LEU A 500 -0.56 -8.83 4.79
CA LEU A 500 -0.06 -7.59 5.42
C LEU A 500 1.07 -6.92 4.63
N GLY A 501 1.94 -7.71 4.01
CA GLY A 501 3.05 -7.23 3.16
C GLY A 501 2.73 -7.30 1.67
N ASN A 502 3.74 -6.96 0.87
CA ASN A 502 3.69 -6.94 -0.60
C ASN A 502 4.36 -8.16 -1.26
N ASP A 503 4.54 -9.25 -0.49
CA ASP A 503 5.22 -10.48 -0.90
C ASP A 503 4.62 -11.13 -2.16
N ASN A 504 3.29 -11.12 -2.29
CA ASN A 504 2.61 -11.67 -3.46
C ASN A 504 2.98 -10.89 -4.74
N ALA A 505 2.91 -9.55 -4.68
CA ALA A 505 3.24 -8.66 -5.80
C ALA A 505 4.70 -8.82 -6.28
N VAL A 506 5.65 -8.97 -5.35
CA VAL A 506 7.07 -9.21 -5.72
C VAL A 506 7.27 -10.60 -6.32
N LYS A 507 6.70 -11.65 -5.70
CA LYS A 507 6.84 -13.05 -6.18
C LYS A 507 6.28 -13.23 -7.58
N GLN A 508 5.11 -12.66 -7.88
CA GLN A 508 4.53 -12.77 -9.23
C GLN A 508 5.38 -11.99 -10.25
N ALA A 509 5.86 -10.78 -9.92
CA ALA A 509 6.70 -10.00 -10.82
C ALA A 509 8.04 -10.69 -11.11
N GLU A 510 8.70 -11.29 -10.11
CA GLU A 510 9.94 -12.06 -10.29
C GLU A 510 9.70 -13.34 -11.12
N ALA A 511 8.62 -14.08 -10.84
CA ALA A 511 8.27 -15.29 -11.59
C ALA A 511 7.87 -15.01 -13.04
N LEU A 512 7.29 -13.83 -13.34
CA LEU A 512 7.02 -13.38 -14.70
C LEU A 512 8.29 -12.86 -15.39
N PHE A 513 9.18 -12.18 -14.67
CA PHE A 513 10.47 -11.74 -15.21
C PHE A 513 11.30 -12.93 -15.70
N GLN A 514 11.42 -14.00 -14.93
CA GLN A 514 12.14 -15.22 -15.32
C GLN A 514 11.54 -15.93 -16.57
N GLN A 515 10.28 -15.65 -16.93
CA GLN A 515 9.64 -16.17 -18.15
C GLN A 515 9.84 -15.27 -19.39
N ILE A 516 10.19 -14.00 -19.18
CA ILE A 516 10.38 -12.99 -20.24
C ILE A 516 11.86 -12.76 -20.53
N CYS A 517 12.69 -12.70 -19.48
CA CYS A 517 14.13 -12.48 -19.50
C CYS A 517 14.84 -13.60 -18.71
N PRO A 518 14.81 -14.86 -19.21
CA PRO A 518 15.41 -15.98 -18.51
C PRO A 518 16.93 -15.83 -18.38
N ASN A 519 17.45 -16.08 -17.18
CA ASN A 519 18.86 -15.92 -16.77
C ASN A 519 19.35 -14.46 -16.60
N GLU A 520 18.50 -13.45 -16.77
CA GLU A 520 18.83 -12.07 -16.39
C GLU A 520 18.69 -11.86 -14.87
N ASP A 521 19.39 -10.86 -14.32
CA ASP A 521 19.20 -10.48 -12.92
C ASP A 521 17.91 -9.66 -12.72
N PHE A 522 17.16 -9.96 -11.66
CA PHE A 522 15.91 -9.29 -11.35
C PHE A 522 16.18 -7.94 -10.64
N CYS A 523 15.95 -6.83 -11.35
CA CYS A 523 16.16 -5.46 -10.86
C CYS A 523 17.56 -5.20 -10.23
N PRO A 524 18.67 -5.45 -10.96
CA PRO A 524 20.01 -5.06 -10.54
C PRO A 524 20.12 -3.54 -10.31
N PRO A 525 21.00 -3.08 -9.40
CA PRO A 525 21.23 -1.67 -9.18
C PRO A 525 21.59 -0.95 -10.50
N PRO A 526 21.17 0.32 -10.68
CA PRO A 526 21.67 1.14 -11.77
C PRO A 526 23.19 1.31 -11.62
N PRO A 527 23.99 1.20 -12.69
CA PRO A 527 25.41 1.50 -12.62
C PRO A 527 25.59 2.98 -12.28
N ASN A 528 26.31 3.30 -11.21
CA ASN A 528 26.64 4.67 -10.87
C ASN A 528 27.82 5.13 -11.74
N PRO A 529 27.70 6.18 -12.57
CA PRO A 529 28.82 6.63 -13.40
C PRO A 529 30.01 7.15 -12.58
N GLU A 530 29.80 7.56 -11.33
CA GLU A 530 30.86 8.01 -10.41
C GLU A 530 31.71 6.86 -9.85
N ASP A 531 31.23 5.60 -9.91
CA ASP A 531 31.99 4.42 -9.50
C ASP A 531 33.04 4.00 -10.56
N ILE A 532 33.01 4.62 -11.75
CA ILE A 532 33.92 4.31 -12.87
C ILE A 532 35.21 5.12 -12.71
N ILE A 533 36.22 4.52 -12.08
CA ILE A 533 37.56 5.09 -12.03
C ILE A 533 38.14 5.15 -13.44
N LEU A 534 38.39 6.36 -13.94
CA LEU A 534 39.07 6.60 -15.21
C LEU A 534 40.58 6.75 -14.97
N ASP A 535 41.38 5.79 -15.45
CA ASP A 535 42.85 5.88 -15.45
C ASP A 535 43.30 7.02 -16.39
N GLY A 536 43.48 8.22 -15.85
CA GLY A 536 43.54 9.41 -16.70
C GLY A 536 43.96 10.75 -16.09
N ASP A 537 44.88 10.79 -15.13
CA ASP A 537 45.97 11.77 -15.22
C ASP A 537 47.17 11.42 -14.31
N SER A 538 48.28 11.04 -14.94
CA SER A 538 49.55 10.78 -14.26
C SER A 538 50.62 11.75 -14.75
N LEU A 539 50.63 13.00 -14.23
CA LEU A 539 51.82 13.86 -14.19
C LEU A 539 51.62 15.16 -13.37
N GLN A 540 52.64 15.50 -12.56
CA GLN A 540 52.83 16.76 -11.79
C GLN A 540 52.12 16.84 -10.42
N PRO A 541 52.73 17.52 -9.41
CA PRO A 541 53.65 16.80 -8.54
C PRO A 541 53.32 16.93 -7.03
N GLU A 542 54.05 16.18 -6.21
CA GLU A 542 53.91 16.16 -4.75
C GLU A 542 54.02 17.56 -4.11
N ALA A 543 53.02 17.91 -3.31
CA ALA A 543 53.01 19.11 -2.46
C ALA A 543 52.50 18.78 -1.05
N SER A 544 53.32 18.04 -0.29
CA SER A 544 53.36 17.92 1.18
C SER A 544 52.05 17.83 1.98
N GLU A 545 51.90 16.75 2.74
CA GLU A 545 50.93 16.65 3.83
C GLU A 545 51.04 17.81 4.83
N SER A 546 49.96 18.54 5.09
CA SER A 546 49.46 18.82 6.46
C SER A 546 48.26 19.76 6.46
N SER A 547 47.16 19.32 7.06
CA SER A 547 46.07 20.19 7.49
C SER A 547 45.37 19.60 8.73
N ALA A 548 46.05 19.68 9.87
CA ALA A 548 45.42 19.44 11.16
C ALA A 548 44.35 20.51 11.44
N ILE A 549 43.33 20.14 12.22
CA ILE A 549 42.21 21.00 12.59
C ILE A 549 42.70 22.18 13.46
N PRO A 550 42.35 23.43 13.14
CA PRO A 550 42.38 24.55 14.08
C PRO A 550 40.96 24.81 14.64
N GLU A 551 40.86 24.95 15.96
CA GLU A 551 39.62 25.35 16.63
C GLU A 551 39.30 26.84 16.35
N ALA A 552 38.02 27.18 16.23
CA ALA A 552 37.60 28.57 16.10
C ALA A 552 37.48 29.22 17.49
N ASN A 553 38.33 30.21 17.78
CA ASN A 553 38.16 31.11 18.92
C ASN A 553 38.44 32.57 18.56
N SER A 554 37.70 33.44 19.25
CA SER A 554 37.70 34.90 19.24
C SER A 554 39.05 35.61 19.04
N GLU A 555 39.06 36.73 18.28
CA GLU A 555 38.91 38.08 18.87
C GLU A 555 38.72 39.18 17.80
N THR A 556 38.64 40.45 18.21
CA THR A 556 38.13 41.58 17.40
C THR A 556 39.22 42.57 16.95
N PRO A 557 38.97 43.37 15.89
CA PRO A 557 39.71 44.58 15.61
C PRO A 557 38.99 45.84 16.14
N ARG A 558 39.75 46.71 16.83
CA ARG A 558 39.45 48.14 16.94
C ARG A 558 40.07 48.87 15.70
N GLU A 559 39.96 50.18 15.47
CA GLU A 559 39.52 51.32 16.27
C GLU A 559 39.20 52.53 15.36
N SER A 560 38.26 53.41 15.73
CA SER A 560 38.35 54.87 15.49
C SER A 560 37.16 55.58 16.18
N ALA A 561 37.36 56.83 16.61
CA ALA A 561 36.48 57.51 17.56
C ALA A 561 35.66 58.66 16.94
N ASN A 562 34.54 59.02 17.57
CA ASN A 562 34.41 60.35 18.21
C ASN A 562 33.11 60.59 19.04
N LEU A 563 33.32 61.18 20.23
CA LEU A 563 32.54 62.22 20.91
C LEU A 563 31.11 61.98 21.51
N ARG A 564 31.05 62.22 22.84
CA ARG A 564 29.96 62.79 23.68
C ARG A 564 28.89 61.89 24.34
N ASN A 565 29.14 61.60 25.61
CA ASN A 565 28.17 61.59 26.73
C ASN A 565 27.73 63.04 27.09
N PRO A 566 26.78 63.30 28.02
CA PRO A 566 26.03 62.42 28.95
C PRO A 566 24.49 62.50 28.72
N GLU A 567 23.52 62.05 29.56
CA GLU A 567 23.41 61.76 31.00
C GLU A 567 22.51 60.54 31.32
N GLU A 568 22.63 60.03 32.56
CA GLU A 568 21.77 59.04 33.26
C GLU A 568 20.68 59.77 34.09
N PRO A 569 19.76 59.14 34.88
CA PRO A 569 19.48 57.70 35.09
C PRO A 569 17.97 57.32 35.08
N SER A 570 17.66 56.04 35.37
CA SER A 570 16.38 55.48 35.91
C SER A 570 15.08 55.64 35.09
N GLU A 571 14.15 54.68 35.07
CA GLU A 571 13.92 53.49 35.93
C GLU A 571 14.00 52.15 35.19
#